data_AF-A0A352ALY6-F1
#
_entry.id   AF-A0A352ALY6-F1
#
_cell.length_a   1.000
_cell.length_b   1.000
_cell.length_c   1.000
_cell.angle_alpha   90.00
_cell.angle_beta   90.00
_cell.angle_gamma   90.00
#
_symmetry.space_group_name_H-M   'P 1'
#
loop_
_entity.id
_entity.type
_entity.pdbx_description
1 polymer ?
#
loop_
_entity_poly.entity_id
_entity_poly.type
_entity_poly.pdbx_seq_one_letter_code
_entity_poly.pdbx_strand_id
1 'polypeptide(L)'
;MESSEIEKQIQELDDWTKTNIDSRELKRALGVKLALQGWAYRAIAKGLNVSSSFISKWRKRFKEAGIAGLRLSYKGAKSYLTEKQRQEVINWLRAQEYWDLSELESYLIKQYDVVFKYY
;
A
#
# COMPACT_ATOMS: atom_id res chain seq x y z
N MET A 1 -10.45 5.31 32.53
CA MET A 1 -10.57 6.04 31.24
C MET A 1 -9.60 5.50 30.19
N GLU A 2 -8.32 5.25 30.48
CA GLU A 2 -7.37 4.76 29.46
C GLU A 2 -7.70 3.38 28.86
N SER A 3 -8.22 2.43 29.65
CA SER A 3 -8.58 1.10 29.11
C SER A 3 -9.65 1.16 28.02
N SER A 4 -10.59 2.10 28.12
CA SER A 4 -11.67 2.28 27.13
C SER A 4 -11.13 2.82 25.79
N GLU A 5 -10.09 3.65 25.83
CA GLU A 5 -9.49 4.19 24.60
C GLU A 5 -8.65 3.12 23.88
N ILE A 6 -7.91 2.30 24.62
CA ILE A 6 -7.14 1.18 24.05
C ILE A 6 -8.08 0.15 23.40
N GLU A 7 -9.19 -0.19 24.06
CA GLU A 7 -10.20 -1.10 23.49
C GLU A 7 -10.78 -0.56 22.19
N LYS A 8 -11.09 0.73 22.14
CA LYS A 8 -11.58 1.38 20.91
C LYS A 8 -10.56 1.33 19.77
N GLN A 9 -9.27 1.57 20.07
CA GLN A 9 -8.19 1.47 19.08
C GLN A 9 -7.98 0.05 18.57
N ILE A 10 -8.10 -0.95 19.45
CA ILE A 10 -8.03 -2.36 19.07
C ILE A 10 -9.21 -2.71 18.16
N GLN A 11 -10.41 -2.24 18.49
CA GLN A 11 -11.60 -2.47 17.67
C GLN A 11 -11.46 -1.83 16.28
N GLU A 12 -10.96 -0.60 16.20
CA GLU A 12 -10.71 0.09 14.93
C GLU A 12 -9.69 -0.67 14.05
N LEU A 13 -8.63 -1.21 14.66
CA LEU A 13 -7.67 -2.06 13.96
C LEU A 13 -8.31 -3.36 13.48
N ASP A 14 -9.18 -3.98 14.29
CA ASP A 14 -9.88 -5.21 13.92
C ASP A 14 -10.85 -5.01 12.77
N ASP A 15 -11.59 -3.90 12.77
CA ASP A 15 -12.51 -3.58 11.68
C ASP A 15 -11.74 -3.25 10.40
N TRP A 16 -10.60 -2.55 10.50
CA TRP A 16 -9.75 -2.28 9.35
C TRP A 16 -9.08 -3.53 8.79
N THR A 17 -8.55 -4.42 9.63
CA THR A 17 -7.87 -5.65 9.17
C THR A 17 -8.80 -6.67 8.53
N LYS A 18 -10.11 -6.64 8.82
CA LYS A 18 -11.12 -7.46 8.14
C LYS A 18 -11.40 -7.02 6.71
N THR A 19 -10.97 -5.82 6.31
CA THR A 19 -11.09 -5.35 4.92
C THR A 19 -9.96 -5.92 4.05
N ASN A 20 -10.12 -5.92 2.72
CA ASN A 20 -9.10 -6.42 1.78
C ASN A 20 -7.94 -5.40 1.68
N ILE A 21 -7.02 -5.44 2.66
CA ILE A 21 -5.88 -4.52 2.78
C ILE A 21 -4.56 -5.15 2.31
N ASP A 22 -3.62 -4.30 1.91
CA ASP A 22 -2.28 -4.72 1.48
C ASP A 22 -1.57 -5.49 2.60
N SER A 23 -0.84 -6.55 2.25
CA SER A 23 -0.16 -7.42 3.20
C SER A 23 0.84 -6.68 4.12
N ARG A 24 1.41 -5.56 3.67
CA ARG A 24 2.28 -4.72 4.47
C ARG A 24 1.49 -3.91 5.48
N GLU A 25 0.33 -3.39 5.09
CA GLU A 25 -0.59 -2.66 5.98
C GLU A 25 -1.14 -3.59 7.06
N LEU A 26 -1.53 -4.81 6.68
CA LEU A 26 -1.97 -5.86 7.61
C LEU A 26 -0.90 -6.16 8.65
N LYS A 27 0.35 -6.37 8.22
CA LYS A 27 1.47 -6.66 9.13
C LYS A 27 1.75 -5.50 10.10
N ARG A 28 1.57 -4.25 9.67
CA ARG A 28 1.68 -3.06 10.54
C ARG A 28 0.56 -3.03 11.56
N ALA A 29 -0.69 -3.25 11.13
CA ALA A 29 -1.87 -3.27 11.98
C ALA A 29 -1.74 -4.32 13.09
N LEU A 30 -1.37 -5.56 12.72
CA LEU A 30 -1.18 -6.66 13.67
C LEU A 30 -0.08 -6.37 14.68
N GLY A 31 1.05 -5.78 14.23
CA GLY A 31 2.14 -5.40 15.13
C GLY A 31 1.72 -4.35 16.17
N VAL A 32 0.92 -3.37 15.76
CA VAL A 32 0.38 -2.34 16.67
C VAL A 32 -0.68 -2.93 17.60
N LYS A 33 -1.62 -3.73 17.08
CA LYS A 33 -2.66 -4.39 17.87
C LYS A 33 -2.06 -5.19 19.02
N LEU A 34 -1.11 -6.09 18.72
CA LEU A 34 -0.47 -6.92 19.75
C LEU A 34 0.30 -6.08 20.77
N ALA A 35 0.93 -4.98 20.33
CA ALA A 35 1.62 -4.06 21.24
C ALA A 35 0.65 -3.29 22.17
N LEU A 36 -0.55 -2.95 21.69
CA LEU A 36 -1.63 -2.34 22.50
C LEU A 36 -2.22 -3.35 23.49
N GLN A 37 -2.32 -4.62 23.10
CA GLN A 37 -2.72 -5.73 23.96
C GLN A 37 -1.65 -6.12 25.00
N GLY A 38 -0.52 -5.38 25.08
CA GLY A 38 0.51 -5.59 26.09
C GLY A 38 1.53 -6.69 25.78
N TRP A 39 1.54 -7.23 24.57
CA TRP A 39 2.50 -8.27 24.20
C TRP A 39 3.92 -7.71 24.13
N ALA A 40 4.89 -8.50 24.58
CA ALA A 40 6.30 -8.14 24.50
C ALA A 40 6.76 -8.02 23.04
N TYR A 41 7.48 -6.96 22.70
CA TYR A 41 7.92 -6.71 21.32
C TYR A 41 8.74 -7.85 20.72
N ARG A 42 9.54 -8.55 21.55
CA ARG A 42 10.29 -9.73 21.11
C ARG A 42 9.38 -10.87 20.65
N ALA A 43 8.27 -11.11 21.33
CA ALA A 43 7.31 -12.15 20.96
C ALA A 43 6.58 -11.79 19.66
N ILE A 44 6.13 -10.53 19.55
CA ILE A 44 5.50 -10.00 18.33
C ILE A 44 6.46 -10.07 17.14
N ALA A 45 7.70 -9.63 17.32
CA ALA A 45 8.75 -9.63 16.31
C ALA A 45 8.98 -11.04 15.74
N LYS A 46 9.10 -12.03 16.63
CA LYS A 46 9.23 -13.44 16.24
C LYS A 46 7.99 -13.96 15.51
N GLY A 47 6.79 -13.67 16.02
CA GLY A 47 5.52 -14.14 15.43
C GLY A 47 5.22 -13.56 14.05
N LEU A 48 5.55 -12.28 13.81
CA LEU A 48 5.30 -11.59 12.53
C LEU A 48 6.50 -11.61 11.57
N ASN A 49 7.63 -12.20 12.01
CA ASN A 49 8.92 -12.17 11.33
C ASN A 49 9.35 -10.74 10.94
N VAL A 50 9.41 -9.86 11.94
CA VAL A 50 9.82 -8.45 11.81
C VAL A 50 10.77 -8.06 12.94
N SER A 51 11.39 -6.88 12.86
CA SER A 51 12.20 -6.34 13.95
C SER A 51 11.36 -5.65 15.03
N SER A 52 11.89 -5.54 16.25
CA SER A 52 11.28 -4.71 17.30
C SER A 52 11.18 -3.22 16.89
N SER A 53 12.13 -2.75 16.09
CA SER A 53 12.12 -1.38 15.54
C SER A 53 10.97 -1.14 14.56
N PHE A 54 10.56 -2.16 13.80
CA PHE A 54 9.37 -2.11 12.96
C PHE A 54 8.12 -1.84 13.80
N ILE A 55 7.93 -2.60 14.88
CA ILE A 55 6.77 -2.45 15.78
C ILE A 55 6.77 -1.07 16.43
N SER A 56 7.92 -0.64 16.97
CA SER A 56 8.06 0.69 17.59
C SER A 56 7.69 1.82 16.62
N LYS A 57 8.20 1.75 15.39
CA LYS A 57 7.93 2.74 14.33
C LYS A 57 6.43 2.85 14.04
N TRP A 58 5.76 1.72 13.82
CA TRP A 58 4.35 1.74 13.44
C TRP A 58 3.43 2.05 14.62
N ARG A 59 3.79 1.66 15.84
CA ARG A 59 3.08 2.09 17.05
C ARG A 59 3.14 3.61 17.21
N LYS A 60 4.32 4.21 17.00
CA LYS A 60 4.48 5.67 17.01
C LYS A 60 3.60 6.34 15.96
N ARG A 61 3.66 5.87 14.70
CA ARG A 61 2.83 6.42 13.61
C ARG A 61 1.33 6.27 13.84
N PHE A 62 0.89 5.16 14.41
CA PHE A 62 -0.51 4.95 14.79
C PHE A 62 -0.93 5.91 15.90
N LYS A 63 -0.08 6.14 16.91
CA LYS A 63 -0.34 7.13 17.96
C LYS A 63 -0.51 8.55 17.39
N GLU A 64 0.23 8.89 16.35
CA GLU A 64 0.22 10.22 15.73
C GLU A 64 -0.95 10.43 14.76
N ALA A 65 -1.35 9.41 14.00
CA ALA A 65 -2.28 9.56 12.87
C ALA A 65 -3.32 8.43 12.74
N GLY A 66 -3.49 7.58 13.75
CA GLY A 66 -4.39 6.42 13.72
C GLY A 66 -4.12 5.49 12.52
N ILE A 67 -5.19 4.97 11.92
CA ILE A 67 -5.12 4.09 10.73
C ILE A 67 -4.41 4.77 9.55
N ALA A 68 -4.56 6.08 9.37
CA ALA A 68 -3.88 6.80 8.29
C ALA A 68 -2.35 6.72 8.40
N GLY A 69 -1.82 6.64 9.64
CA GLY A 69 -0.40 6.44 9.90
C GLY A 69 0.14 5.06 9.51
N LEU A 70 -0.74 4.07 9.34
CA LEU A 70 -0.38 2.69 8.97
C LEU A 70 -0.47 2.45 7.46
N ARG A 71 -1.23 3.28 6.75
CA ARG A 71 -1.39 3.19 5.30
C ARG A 71 -0.07 3.38 4.57
N LEU A 72 0.04 2.79 3.39
CA LEU A 72 1.14 3.02 2.47
C LEU A 72 1.05 4.46 1.98
N SER A 73 1.95 5.31 2.48
CA SER A 73 2.10 6.69 2.03
C SER A 73 2.65 6.79 0.60
N TYR A 74 3.31 5.72 0.12
CA TYR A 74 3.88 5.66 -1.22
C TYR A 74 2.86 5.09 -2.21
N LYS A 75 2.05 5.97 -2.78
CA LYS A 75 1.52 5.73 -4.12
C LYS A 75 2.73 5.85 -5.04
N GLY A 76 3.04 4.84 -5.85
CA GLY A 76 4.21 4.86 -6.74
C GLY A 76 4.30 6.11 -7.60
N ALA A 77 5.36 6.22 -8.41
CA ALA A 77 5.43 7.27 -9.42
C ALA A 77 4.08 7.41 -10.15
N LYS A 78 3.59 8.64 -10.28
CA LYS A 78 2.31 8.91 -10.96
C LYS A 78 2.43 8.30 -12.36
N SER A 79 1.64 7.26 -12.62
CA SER A 79 1.58 6.64 -13.94
C SER A 79 1.22 7.72 -14.96
N TYR A 80 1.94 7.78 -16.07
CA TYR A 80 1.63 8.69 -17.17
C TYR A 80 0.27 8.37 -17.81
N LEU A 81 -0.20 7.12 -17.64
CA LEU A 81 -1.53 6.68 -18.06
C LEU A 81 -2.43 6.42 -16.85
N THR A 82 -3.68 6.86 -16.94
CA THR A 82 -4.75 6.41 -16.04
C THR A 82 -5.08 4.93 -16.27
N GLU A 83 -5.76 4.28 -15.33
CA GLU A 83 -6.14 2.86 -15.49
C GLU A 83 -7.01 2.62 -16.73
N LYS A 84 -7.89 3.58 -17.07
CA LYS A 84 -8.71 3.53 -18.28
C LYS A 84 -7.86 3.58 -19.54
N GLN A 85 -6.94 4.55 -19.62
CA GLN A 85 -6.04 4.72 -20.78
C GLN A 85 -5.12 3.50 -20.92
N ARG A 86 -4.64 2.94 -19.81
CA ARG A 86 -3.87 1.69 -19.81
C ARG A 86 -4.68 0.54 -20.40
N GLN A 87 -5.94 0.39 -20.02
CA GLN A 87 -6.80 -0.66 -20.56
C GLN A 87 -7.09 -0.45 -22.05
N GLU A 88 -7.26 0.80 -22.51
CA GLU A 88 -7.40 1.14 -23.92
C GLU A 88 -6.15 0.78 -24.73
N VAL A 89 -4.95 1.05 -24.21
CA VAL A 89 -3.68 0.65 -24.83
C VAL A 89 -3.54 -0.88 -24.90
N ILE A 90 -3.89 -1.60 -23.83
CA ILE A 90 -3.86 -3.08 -23.82
C ILE A 90 -4.83 -3.66 -24.84
N ASN A 91 -6.04 -3.10 -24.95
CA ASN A 91 -7.03 -3.55 -25.93
C ASN A 91 -6.56 -3.28 -27.36
N TRP A 92 -5.95 -2.11 -27.60
CA TRP A 92 -5.36 -1.77 -28.89
C TRP A 92 -4.21 -2.72 -29.27
N LEU A 93 -3.29 -3.02 -28.34
CA LEU A 93 -2.21 -4.00 -28.57
C LEU A 93 -2.76 -5.39 -28.90
N ARG A 94 -3.79 -5.85 -28.18
CA ARG A 94 -4.41 -7.16 -28.44
C ARG A 94 -5.14 -7.25 -29.78
N ALA A 95 -5.53 -6.12 -30.36
CA ALA A 95 -6.19 -6.07 -31.66
C ALA A 95 -5.20 -6.08 -32.85
N GLN A 96 -3.89 -6.03 -32.58
CA GLN A 96 -2.85 -6.08 -33.62
C GLN A 96 -2.33 -7.50 -33.85
N GLU A 97 -1.92 -7.77 -35.09
CA GLU A 97 -1.32 -9.06 -35.49
C GLU A 97 0.12 -9.22 -34.99
N TYR A 98 0.84 -8.12 -34.76
CA TYR A 98 2.19 -8.09 -34.20
C TYR A 98 2.35 -6.88 -33.27
N TRP A 99 3.36 -6.88 -32.41
CA TRP A 99 3.65 -5.78 -31.49
C TRP A 99 4.98 -5.14 -31.83
N ASP A 100 4.95 -3.87 -32.22
CA ASP A 100 6.14 -3.06 -32.44
C ASP A 100 6.26 -1.94 -31.38
N LEU A 101 7.47 -1.74 -30.86
CA LEU A 101 7.71 -0.78 -29.78
C LEU A 101 7.59 0.66 -30.29
N SER A 102 8.07 0.96 -31.50
CA SER A 102 8.01 2.30 -32.08
C SER A 102 6.59 2.68 -32.46
N GLU A 103 5.77 1.73 -32.91
CA GLU A 103 4.34 1.92 -33.13
C GLU A 103 3.59 2.20 -31.81
N LEU A 104 3.91 1.46 -30.73
CA LEU A 104 3.35 1.71 -29.41
C LEU A 104 3.74 3.10 -28.87
N GLU A 105 5.02 3.48 -28.97
CA GLU A 105 5.49 4.81 -28.58
C GLU A 105 4.76 5.91 -29.36
N SER A 106 4.63 5.74 -30.68
CA SER A 106 3.88 6.67 -31.54
C SER A 106 2.41 6.79 -31.15
N TYR A 107 1.77 5.67 -30.80
CA TYR A 107 0.38 5.65 -30.34
C TYR A 107 0.22 6.40 -29.00
N LEU A 108 1.12 6.16 -28.05
CA LEU A 108 1.11 6.79 -26.73
C LEU A 108 1.38 8.30 -26.81
N ILE A 109 2.28 8.75 -27.68
CA ILE A 109 2.52 10.18 -27.94
C ILE A 109 1.27 10.82 -28.55
N LYS A 110 0.69 10.21 -29.60
CA LYS A 110 -0.45 10.81 -30.32
C LYS A 110 -1.74 10.87 -29.51
N GLN A 111 -2.03 9.84 -28.70
CA GLN A 111 -3.31 9.75 -27.98
C GLN A 111 -3.26 10.35 -26.57
N TYR A 112 -2.08 10.32 -25.92
CA TYR A 112 -1.97 10.68 -24.51
C TYR A 112 -0.84 11.66 -24.20
N ASP A 113 -0.14 12.18 -25.22
CA ASP A 113 0.97 13.13 -25.08
C ASP A 113 2.08 12.62 -24.14
N VAL A 114 2.29 11.29 -24.13
CA VAL A 114 3.32 10.65 -23.30
C VAL A 114 4.64 10.60 -24.07
N VAL A 115 5.59 11.45 -23.69
CA VAL A 115 6.91 11.53 -24.31
C VAL A 115 7.92 10.66 -23.57
N PHE A 116 8.60 9.79 -24.32
CA PHE A 116 9.66 8.92 -23.80
C PHE A 116 10.99 9.68 -23.74
N LYS A 117 11.74 9.48 -22.65
CA LYS A 117 13.08 10.05 -22.48
C LYS A 117 14.13 8.96 -22.69
N TYR A 118 14.91 9.09 -23.75
CA TYR A 118 16.08 8.27 -24.00
C TYR A 118 17.29 8.91 -23.30
N TYR A 119 18.10 8.10 -22.60
CA TYR A 119 19.32 8.51 -21.92
C TYR A 119 20.54 7.94 -22.62
#